data_AF-A0A098BX79-F1
#
_entry.id   AF-A0A098BX79-F1
#
_cell.length_a   1.000
_cell.length_b   1.000
_cell.length_c   1.000
_cell.angle_alpha   90.00
_cell.angle_beta   90.00
_cell.angle_gamma   90.00
#
_symmetry.space_group_name_H-M   'P 1'
#
loop_
_entity.id
_entity.type
_entity.pdbx_description
1 polymer ?
#
loop_
_entity_poly.entity_id
_entity_poly.type
_entity_poly.pdbx_seq_one_letter_code
_entity_poly.pdbx_strand_id
1 'polypeptide(L)'
;MPAHPSFYMKRACYEKYGLYALDYKIASDYDLLIRYLYKEKINYKYLKKDFVTMRTGGVSTENFNSRVTLNREIVKACKKYGIKTNMFLLSLKYLYKVFELKK
;
A
#
# COMPACT_ATOMS: atom_id res chain seq x y z
N MET A 1 4.85 3.16 -2.11
CA MET A 1 3.83 2.59 -1.21
C MET A 1 3.82 3.50 0.00
N PRO A 2 2.67 4.11 0.33
CA PRO A 2 2.57 4.99 1.50
C PRO A 2 2.92 4.21 2.78
N ALA A 3 3.35 4.92 3.82
CA ALA A 3 3.63 4.34 5.12
C ALA A 3 2.33 3.75 5.71
N HIS A 4 2.13 2.43 5.55
CA HIS A 4 0.95 1.72 6.05
C HIS A 4 1.01 1.34 7.55
N PRO A 5 2.17 1.01 8.18
CA PRO A 5 2.15 0.43 9.52
C PRO A 5 1.91 1.47 10.63
N SER A 6 2.15 2.75 10.33
CA SER A 6 1.97 3.87 11.24
C SER A 6 0.86 4.83 10.78
N PHE A 7 -0.13 4.32 10.04
CA PHE A 7 -1.26 5.12 9.58
C PHE A 7 -2.37 5.11 10.62
N TYR A 8 -2.76 6.30 11.09
CA TYR A 8 -3.85 6.47 12.05
C TYR A 8 -4.91 7.40 11.48
N MET A 9 -6.17 7.05 11.67
CA MET A 9 -7.31 7.80 11.17
C MET A 9 -8.42 7.88 12.23
N LYS A 10 -9.22 8.95 12.20
CA LYS A 10 -10.38 9.10 13.08
C LYS A 10 -11.45 8.05 12.74
N ARG A 11 -12.13 7.51 13.77
CA ARG A 11 -13.24 6.55 13.61
C ARG A 11 -14.31 7.02 12.62
N ALA A 12 -14.71 8.29 12.70
CA ALA A 12 -15.71 8.87 11.81
C ALA A 12 -15.35 8.75 10.32
N CYS A 13 -14.07 8.73 9.97
CA CYS A 13 -13.64 8.54 8.58
C CYS A 13 -13.82 7.07 8.14
N TYR A 14 -13.61 6.09 9.02
CA TYR A 14 -13.88 4.68 8.71
C TYR A 14 -15.38 4.43 8.49
N GLU A 15 -16.23 5.02 9.33
CA GLU A 15 -17.69 4.94 9.19
C GLU A 15 -18.17 5.61 7.89
N LYS A 16 -17.58 6.74 7.50
CA LYS A 16 -17.96 7.49 6.30
C LYS A 16 -17.47 6.86 4.99
N TYR A 17 -16.25 6.35 4.96
CA TYR A 17 -15.58 5.91 3.72
C TYR A 17 -15.42 4.39 3.60
N GLY A 18 -15.96 3.65 4.58
CA GLY A 18 -15.98 2.20 4.64
C GLY A 18 -14.69 1.58 5.17
N LEU A 19 -14.80 0.32 5.58
CA LEU A 19 -13.71 -0.49 6.12
C LEU A 19 -12.87 -1.16 5.02
N TYR A 20 -11.95 -2.03 5.45
CA TYR A 20 -11.10 -2.84 4.59
C TYR A 20 -11.90 -3.68 3.59
N ALA A 21 -11.41 -3.75 2.36
CA ALA A 21 -11.97 -4.64 1.36
C ALA A 21 -11.50 -6.08 1.61
N LEU A 22 -12.46 -7.01 1.67
CA LEU A 22 -12.21 -8.45 1.88
C LEU A 22 -11.76 -9.18 0.61
N ASP A 23 -11.86 -8.51 -0.55
CA ASP A 23 -11.56 -9.09 -1.87
C ASP A 23 -10.05 -9.20 -2.17
N TYR A 24 -9.19 -8.81 -1.22
CA TYR A 24 -7.73 -8.81 -1.36
C TYR A 24 -7.10 -9.72 -0.32
N LYS A 25 -6.13 -10.53 -0.74
CA LYS A 25 -5.40 -11.42 0.18
C LYS A 25 -4.27 -10.71 0.91
N ILE A 26 -3.62 -9.73 0.29
CA ILE A 26 -2.40 -9.12 0.82
C ILE A 26 -2.45 -7.58 0.75
N ALA A 27 -3.09 -7.01 -0.27
CA ALA A 27 -3.08 -5.57 -0.53
C ALA A 27 -4.29 -4.79 0.04
N SER A 28 -5.01 -5.34 1.01
CA SER A 28 -6.20 -4.70 1.60
C SER A 28 -5.88 -3.33 2.21
N ASP A 29 -4.75 -3.20 2.92
CA ASP A 29 -4.26 -1.92 3.48
C ASP A 29 -3.99 -0.87 2.38
N TYR A 30 -3.49 -1.32 1.24
CA TYR A 30 -3.17 -0.45 0.13
C TYR A 30 -4.42 0.10 -0.56
N ASP A 31 -5.43 -0.76 -0.77
CA ASP A 31 -6.74 -0.34 -1.29
C ASP A 31 -7.39 0.72 -0.40
N LEU A 32 -7.34 0.52 0.92
CA LEU A 32 -7.86 1.44 1.92
C LEU A 32 -7.17 2.81 1.83
N LEU A 33 -5.84 2.82 1.76
CA LEU A 33 -5.07 4.07 1.66
C LEU A 33 -5.31 4.80 0.34
N ILE A 34 -5.41 4.11 -0.81
CA ILE A 34 -5.74 4.77 -2.08
C ILE A 34 -7.12 5.40 -1.98
N ARG A 35 -8.10 4.68 -1.45
CA ARG A 35 -9.46 5.21 -1.29
C ARG A 35 -9.45 6.52 -0.51
N TYR A 36 -8.80 6.55 0.65
CA TYR A 36 -8.80 7.73 1.52
C TYR A 36 -7.95 8.88 0.98
N LEU A 37 -6.74 8.60 0.51
CA LEU A 37 -5.78 9.65 0.12
C LEU A 37 -6.02 10.16 -1.30
N TYR A 38 -6.39 9.28 -2.22
CA TYR A 38 -6.52 9.62 -3.64
C TYR A 38 -7.97 9.94 -4.04
N LYS A 39 -8.93 9.07 -3.68
CA LYS A 39 -10.34 9.25 -4.06
C LYS A 39 -11.01 10.30 -3.17
N GLU A 40 -10.95 10.13 -1.85
CA GLU A 40 -11.65 10.99 -0.89
C GLU A 40 -10.85 12.24 -0.49
N LYS A 41 -9.55 12.29 -0.82
CA LYS A 41 -8.62 13.41 -0.57
C LYS A 41 -8.71 13.96 0.86
N ILE A 42 -8.73 13.05 1.84
CA ILE A 42 -8.79 13.42 3.25
C ILE A 42 -7.55 14.24 3.62
N ASN A 43 -7.71 15.24 4.49
CA ASN A 43 -6.58 16.00 5.01
C ASN A 43 -5.72 15.12 5.93
N TYR A 44 -4.44 14.97 5.57
CA TYR A 44 -3.46 14.20 6.34
C TYR A 44 -2.18 15.02 6.55
N LYS A 45 -1.49 14.76 7.66
CA LYS A 45 -0.19 15.37 7.96
C LYS A 45 0.81 14.29 8.32
N TYR A 46 1.97 14.31 7.67
CA TYR A 46 3.07 13.41 8.02
C TYR A 46 3.77 13.91 9.28
N LEU A 47 3.92 13.02 10.26
CA LEU A 47 4.63 13.27 11.51
C LEU A 47 6.00 12.61 11.41
N LYS A 48 7.07 13.40 11.49
CA LYS A 48 8.47 12.92 11.53
C LYS A 48 8.80 12.35 12.91
N LYS A 49 8.12 11.27 13.29
CA LYS A 49 8.37 10.52 14.54
C LYS A 49 8.26 9.03 14.26
N ASP A 50 9.12 8.26 14.91
CA ASP A 50 9.12 6.81 14.83
C ASP A 50 8.08 6.24 15.79
N PHE A 51 6.95 5.78 15.24
CA PHE A 51 5.87 5.19 16.02
C PHE A 51 5.91 3.66 16.03
N VAL A 52 6.34 3.05 14.91
CA VAL A 52 6.24 1.60 14.70
C VAL A 52 7.45 1.10 13.91
N THR A 53 8.07 0.02 14.40
CA THR A 53 9.12 -0.70 13.69
C THR A 53 8.53 -1.96 13.06
N MET A 54 8.52 -2.04 11.73
CA MET A 54 8.03 -3.21 11.02
C MET A 54 9.09 -4.30 10.98
N ARG A 55 8.81 -5.47 11.54
CA ARG A 55 9.73 -6.63 11.51
C ARG A 55 9.72 -7.29 10.13
N THR A 56 10.87 -7.82 9.74
CA THR A 56 11.02 -8.63 8.53
C THR A 56 10.47 -10.04 8.77
N GLY A 57 9.87 -10.67 7.76
CA GLY A 57 9.28 -12.02 7.86
C GLY A 57 7.76 -12.09 7.68
N GLY A 58 7.11 -11.05 7.16
CA GLY A 58 5.68 -11.11 6.86
C GLY A 58 5.34 -11.99 5.65
N VAL A 59 4.08 -12.41 5.56
CA VAL A 59 3.46 -13.23 4.49
C VAL A 59 3.76 -12.72 3.07
N SER A 60 3.91 -11.41 2.92
CA SER A 60 4.26 -10.73 1.66
C SER A 60 5.73 -10.90 1.24
N THR A 61 6.60 -11.38 2.14
CA THR A 61 8.06 -11.52 1.92
C THR A 61 8.53 -12.97 1.90
N GLU A 62 7.77 -13.90 2.48
CA GLU A 62 8.12 -15.33 2.55
C GLU A 62 8.29 -15.98 1.18
N ASN A 63 7.38 -15.71 0.22
CA ASN A 63 7.37 -16.42 -1.05
C ASN A 63 7.36 -15.46 -2.25
N PHE A 64 8.09 -15.84 -3.32
CA PHE A 64 8.09 -15.10 -4.59
C PHE A 64 6.68 -14.99 -5.20
N ASN A 65 5.87 -16.04 -5.03
CA ASN A 65 4.46 -16.07 -5.45
C ASN A 65 3.60 -15.04 -4.68
N SER A 66 3.87 -14.80 -3.40
CA SER A 66 3.20 -13.76 -2.62
C SER A 66 3.50 -12.37 -3.16
N ARG A 67 4.74 -12.12 -3.61
CA ARG A 67 5.14 -10.85 -4.24
C ARG A 67 4.42 -10.60 -5.56
N VAL A 68 4.31 -11.63 -6.40
CA VAL A 68 3.55 -11.53 -7.66
C VAL A 68 2.07 -11.25 -7.37
N THR A 69 1.48 -11.94 -6.39
CA THR A 69 0.09 -11.74 -5.98
C THR A 69 -0.14 -10.33 -5.45
N LEU A 70 0.73 -9.85 -4.55
CA LEU A 70 0.72 -8.48 -4.04
C LEU A 70 0.76 -7.45 -5.18
N ASN A 71 1.69 -7.59 -6.12
CA ASN A 71 1.80 -6.65 -7.24
C ASN A 71 0.55 -6.67 -8.14
N ARG A 72 -0.07 -7.85 -8.35
CA ARG A 72 -1.34 -7.97 -9.11
C ARG A 72 -2.49 -7.27 -8.39
N GLU A 73 -2.60 -7.46 -7.08
CA GLU A 73 -3.60 -6.80 -6.25
C GLU A 73 -3.42 -5.29 -6.21
N ILE A 74 -2.17 -4.80 -6.13
CA ILE A 74 -1.85 -3.36 -6.23
C ILE A 74 -2.34 -2.79 -7.56
N VAL A 75 -2.05 -3.44 -8.68
CA VAL A 75 -2.50 -2.99 -10.01
C VAL A 75 -4.03 -3.00 -10.10
N LYS A 76 -4.68 -4.03 -9.54
CA LYS A 76 -6.15 -4.12 -9.46
C LYS A 76 -6.73 -2.95 -8.65
N ALA A 77 -6.16 -2.65 -7.48
CA ALA A 77 -6.58 -1.53 -6.65
C ALA A 77 -6.39 -0.18 -7.37
N CYS A 78 -5.23 0.05 -7.98
CA CYS A 78 -4.98 1.25 -8.79
C CYS A 78 -6.00 1.41 -9.92
N LYS A 79 -6.28 0.34 -10.67
CA LYS A 79 -7.28 0.34 -11.74
C LYS A 79 -8.68 0.67 -11.22
N LYS A 80 -9.06 0.14 -10.04
CA LYS A 80 -10.35 0.39 -9.39
C LYS A 80 -10.57 1.88 -9.06
N TYR A 81 -9.51 2.61 -8.73
CA TYR A 81 -9.58 4.04 -8.40
C TYR A 81 -9.10 4.96 -9.54
N GLY A 82 -8.95 4.44 -10.76
CA GLY A 82 -8.61 5.23 -11.95
C GLY A 82 -7.14 5.62 -12.08
N ILE A 83 -6.24 5.03 -11.29
CA ILE A 83 -4.80 5.24 -11.37
C ILE A 83 -4.25 4.30 -12.46
N LYS A 84 -3.72 4.87 -13.56
CA LYS A 84 -3.09 4.09 -14.63
C LYS A 84 -1.71 3.58 -14.17
N THR A 85 -1.64 2.33 -13.74
CA THR A 85 -0.38 1.64 -13.44
C THR A 85 -0.33 0.29 -14.13
N ASN A 86 0.86 -0.09 -14.60
CA ASN A 86 1.14 -1.41 -15.17
C ASN A 86 2.12 -2.17 -14.28
N MET A 87 2.06 -3.52 -14.36
CA MET A 87 2.97 -4.42 -13.63
C MET A 87 4.45 -4.08 -13.92
N PHE A 88 4.76 -3.73 -15.17
CA PHE A 88 6.09 -3.31 -15.61
C PHE A 88 6.58 -2.03 -14.92
N LEU A 89 5.69 -1.05 -14.78
CA LEU A 89 6.01 0.21 -14.09
C LEU A 89 6.27 -0.06 -12.60
N LEU A 90 5.51 -0.99 -12.01
CA LEU A 90 5.68 -1.42 -10.64
C LEU A 90 6.98 -2.20 -10.45
N SER A 91 7.39 -3.01 -11.43
CA SER A 91 8.64 -3.79 -11.36
C SER A 91 9.89 -2.91 -11.39
N LEU A 92 9.82 -1.75 -12.04
CA LEU A 92 10.90 -0.75 -12.07
C LEU A 92 11.33 -0.30 -10.66
N LYS A 93 10.40 -0.32 -9.69
CA LYS A 93 10.69 -0.02 -8.28
C LYS A 93 11.72 -0.97 -7.68
N TYR A 94 11.71 -2.25 -8.07
CA TYR A 94 12.69 -3.22 -7.56
C TYR A 94 14.07 -2.97 -8.15
N LEU A 95 14.15 -2.51 -9.41
CA LEU A 95 15.42 -2.09 -10.02
C LEU A 95 16.02 -0.92 -9.23
N TYR A 96 15.23 0.11 -8.94
CA TYR A 96 15.70 1.26 -8.15
C TYR A 96 16.23 0.84 -6.76
N LYS A 97 15.56 -0.10 -6.10
CA LYS A 97 15.97 -0.62 -4.78
C LYS A 97 17.29 -1.41 -4.83
N VAL A 98 17.60 -2.08 -5.94
CA VAL A 98 18.90 -2.74 -6.14
C VAL A 98 20.03 -1.71 -6.27
N PHE A 99 19.76 -0.56 -6.90
CA PHE A 99 20.74 0.53 -6.99
C PHE A 99 20.94 1.26 -5.66
N GLU A 100 19.90 1.34 -4.82
CA GLU A 100 19.96 1.95 -3.49
C GLU A 100 20.83 1.14 -2.49
N LEU A 101 20.89 -0.19 -2.65
CA LEU A 101 21.75 -1.09 -1.87
C LEU A 101 23.23 -1.08 -2.31
N LYS A 102 23.55 -0.46 -3.45
CA LYS A 102 24.92 -0.37 -4.00
C LYS A 102 25.65 0.92 -3.62
N LYS A 103 25.11 1.69 -2.68
CA LYS A 103 25.74 2.89 -2.11
C LYS A 103 26.01 2.66 -0.63
#